data_AF-A0A535AUH9-F1
#
_entry.id   AF-A0A535AUH9-F1
#
_cell.length_a   1.000
_cell.length_b   1.000
_cell.length_c   1.000
_cell.angle_alpha   90.00
_cell.angle_beta   90.00
_cell.angle_gamma   90.00
#
_symmetry.space_group_name_H-M   'P 1'
#
loop_
_entity.id
_entity.type
_entity.pdbx_description
1 polymer ?
#
loop_
_entity_poly.entity_id
_entity_poly.type
_entity_poly.pdbx_seq_one_letter_code
_entity_poly.pdbx_strand_id
1 'polypeptide(L)'
;MQLSLAQSLVSLCREVGVPFIVNDQADLALSVGADGVHVGQKDVRVTVVRRLVGAEMIVGASTNNAEEARRAEADGADYVSVGRLFETSSKENTRPASTETIREVKAAVSLPVCAIGGI
;
A
#
# COMPACT_ATOMS: atom_id res chain seq x y z
N MET A 1 -18.90 -0.54 9.65
CA MET A 1 -19.71 -1.51 8.86
C MET A 1 -18.85 -2.52 8.08
N GLN A 2 -17.52 -2.37 7.99
CA GLN A 2 -16.65 -3.28 7.22
C GLN A 2 -15.95 -4.37 8.04
N LEU A 3 -16.08 -4.37 9.38
CA LEU A 3 -15.35 -5.28 10.26
C LEU A 3 -15.66 -6.75 9.98
N SER A 4 -16.95 -7.12 9.89
CA SER A 4 -17.36 -8.51 9.63
C SER A 4 -16.87 -9.02 8.28
N LEU A 5 -17.00 -8.21 7.23
CA LEU A 5 -16.50 -8.55 5.90
C LEU A 5 -14.98 -8.76 5.91
N ALA A 6 -14.22 -7.85 6.53
CA ALA A 6 -12.78 -7.97 6.64
C ALA A 6 -12.35 -9.23 7.41
N GLN A 7 -13.05 -9.59 8.49
CA GLN A 7 -12.81 -10.85 9.22
C GLN A 7 -13.04 -12.10 8.36
N SER A 8 -14.12 -12.09 7.57
CA SER A 8 -14.40 -13.18 6.61
C SER A 8 -13.31 -13.28 5.55
N LEU A 9 -12.83 -12.16 5.03
CA LEU A 9 -11.75 -12.13 4.03
C LEU A 9 -10.40 -12.57 4.61
N VAL A 10 -10.07 -12.16 5.85
CA VAL A 10 -8.87 -12.66 6.55
C VAL A 10 -8.90 -14.17 6.67
N SER A 11 -10.03 -14.74 7.07
CA SER A 11 -10.18 -16.19 7.22
C SER A 11 -9.99 -16.90 5.88
N LEU A 12 -10.61 -16.38 4.81
CA LEU A 12 -10.49 -16.93 3.46
C LEU A 12 -9.05 -16.86 2.92
N CYS A 13 -8.39 -15.70 3.06
CA CYS A 13 -7.01 -15.50 2.61
C CYS A 13 -6.05 -16.45 3.34
N ARG A 14 -6.23 -16.64 4.65
CA ARG A 14 -5.44 -17.60 5.44
C ARG A 14 -5.65 -19.04 5.00
N GLU A 15 -6.88 -19.45 4.69
CA GLU A 15 -7.20 -20.80 4.21
C GLU A 15 -6.44 -21.14 2.92
N VAL A 16 -6.30 -20.17 2.01
CA VAL A 16 -5.59 -20.34 0.74
C VAL A 16 -4.11 -19.92 0.79
N GLY A 17 -3.60 -19.51 1.96
CA GLY A 17 -2.20 -19.18 2.18
C GLY A 17 -1.72 -17.90 1.50
N VAL A 18 -2.59 -16.90 1.32
CA VAL A 18 -2.23 -15.58 0.74
C VAL A 18 -2.38 -14.46 1.76
N PRO A 19 -1.51 -13.42 1.75
CA PRO A 19 -1.65 -12.28 2.64
C PRO A 19 -2.90 -11.44 2.35
N PHE A 20 -3.54 -10.92 3.40
CA PHE A 20 -4.62 -9.95 3.32
C PHE A 20 -4.15 -8.56 3.77
N ILE A 21 -4.24 -7.58 2.86
CA ILE A 21 -3.82 -6.20 3.09
C ILE A 21 -5.05 -5.28 3.10
N VAL A 22 -5.24 -4.52 4.18
CA VAL A 22 -6.32 -3.53 4.30
C VAL A 22 -5.90 -2.20 3.68
N ASN A 23 -6.78 -1.55 2.94
CA ASN A 23 -6.49 -0.23 2.36
C ASN A 23 -6.88 0.89 3.34
N ASP A 24 -6.01 1.89 3.49
CA ASP A 24 -6.09 3.16 4.23
C ASP A 24 -6.29 3.06 5.76
N GLN A 25 -6.98 2.03 6.26
CA GLN A 25 -7.46 1.94 7.65
C GLN A 25 -6.59 1.01 8.51
N ALA A 26 -5.51 1.57 9.08
CA ALA A 26 -4.59 0.81 9.93
C ALA A 26 -5.24 0.26 11.22
N ASP A 27 -6.21 0.98 11.78
CA ASP A 27 -7.01 0.55 12.93
C ASP A 27 -7.87 -0.68 12.61
N LEU A 28 -8.50 -0.70 11.43
CA LEU A 28 -9.23 -1.87 10.94
C LEU A 28 -8.28 -3.05 10.71
N ALA A 29 -7.12 -2.82 10.09
CA ALA A 29 -6.11 -3.86 9.85
C ALA A 29 -5.70 -4.57 11.15
N LEU A 30 -5.41 -3.80 12.21
CA LEU A 30 -5.12 -4.33 13.54
C LEU A 30 -6.32 -5.09 14.13
N SER A 31 -7.51 -4.51 14.05
CA SER A 31 -8.71 -5.06 14.68
C SER A 31 -9.10 -6.43 14.12
N VAL A 32 -8.80 -6.70 12.85
CA VAL A 32 -9.11 -7.99 12.19
C VAL A 32 -7.92 -8.95 12.11
N GLY A 33 -6.73 -8.51 12.56
CA GLY A 33 -5.50 -9.28 12.41
C GLY A 33 -5.13 -9.50 10.94
N ALA A 34 -5.27 -8.46 10.12
CA ALA A 34 -4.78 -8.48 8.74
C ALA A 34 -3.25 -8.63 8.70
N ASP A 35 -2.72 -9.12 7.58
CA ASP A 35 -1.27 -9.27 7.41
C ASP A 35 -0.58 -7.94 7.09
N GLY A 36 -1.35 -6.95 6.64
CA GLY A 36 -0.82 -5.63 6.35
C GLY A 36 -1.85 -4.54 6.10
N VAL A 37 -1.32 -3.34 5.86
CA VAL A 37 -2.07 -2.15 5.47
C VAL A 37 -1.36 -1.42 4.33
N HIS A 38 -2.12 -0.87 3.38
CA HIS A 38 -1.62 0.01 2.33
C HIS A 38 -2.17 1.42 2.54
N VAL A 39 -1.33 2.45 2.45
CA VAL A 39 -1.76 3.85 2.61
C VAL A 39 -1.40 4.72 1.42
N GLY A 40 -2.30 5.64 1.09
CA GLY A 40 -2.10 6.69 0.10
C GLY A 40 -1.43 7.95 0.68
N GLN A 41 -1.14 8.90 -0.21
CA GLN A 41 -0.46 10.16 0.15
C GLN A 41 -1.31 11.13 1.00
N LYS A 42 -2.62 10.91 1.07
CA LYS A 42 -3.56 11.74 1.86
C LYS A 42 -3.97 11.09 3.18
N ASP A 43 -3.53 9.86 3.41
CA ASP A 43 -3.88 9.08 4.59
C ASP A 43 -2.86 9.31 5.71
N VAL A 44 -2.94 8.49 6.75
CA VAL A 44 -1.97 8.52 7.84
C VAL A 44 -0.57 8.20 7.30
N ARG A 45 0.42 9.03 7.67
CA ARG A 45 1.82 8.87 7.22
C ARG A 45 2.35 7.48 7.58
N VAL A 46 3.14 6.90 6.68
CA VAL A 46 3.82 5.60 6.86
C VAL A 46 4.52 5.50 8.21
N THR A 47 5.25 6.55 8.63
CA THR A 47 5.95 6.55 9.94
C THR A 47 5.00 6.33 11.12
N VAL A 48 3.79 6.89 11.05
CA VAL A 48 2.78 6.77 12.10
C VAL A 48 2.13 5.39 12.04
N VAL A 49 1.79 4.93 10.84
CA VAL A 49 1.26 3.57 10.63
C VAL A 49 2.24 2.53 11.16
N ARG A 50 3.52 2.59 10.79
CA ARG A 50 4.56 1.66 11.26
C ARG A 50 4.66 1.63 12.79
N ARG A 51 4.59 2.79 13.45
CA ARG A 51 4.58 2.86 14.93
C ARG A 51 3.35 2.20 15.55
N LEU A 52 2.20 2.28 14.88
CA LEU A 52 0.94 1.70 15.34
C LEU A 52 0.91 0.19 15.15
N VAL A 53 1.36 -0.30 13.98
CA VAL A 53 1.22 -1.71 13.60
C VAL A 53 2.40 -2.60 14.00
N GLY A 54 3.51 -2.01 14.44
CA GLY A 54 4.71 -2.73 14.83
C GLY A 54 5.56 -3.15 13.62
N ALA A 55 6.59 -3.96 13.87
CA ALA A 55 7.58 -4.33 12.84
C ALA A 55 7.10 -5.44 11.90
N GLU A 56 6.19 -6.32 12.37
CA GLU A 56 5.83 -7.54 11.65
C GLU A 56 4.75 -7.33 10.58
N MET A 57 3.84 -6.37 10.79
CA MET A 57 2.74 -6.13 9.85
C MET A 57 3.27 -5.46 8.58
N ILE A 58 2.83 -5.92 7.40
CA ILE A 58 3.24 -5.34 6.12
C ILE A 58 2.67 -3.93 5.97
N VAL A 59 3.49 -2.96 5.58
CA VAL A 59 3.08 -1.57 5.31
C VAL A 59 3.41 -1.19 3.87
N GLY A 60 2.39 -1.00 3.04
CA GLY A 60 2.52 -0.50 1.69
C GLY A 60 2.26 1.00 1.58
N ALA A 61 2.92 1.66 0.62
CA ALA A 61 2.67 3.06 0.33
C ALA A 61 2.44 3.33 -1.16
N SER A 62 1.45 4.15 -1.50
CA SER A 62 1.31 4.68 -2.87
C SER A 62 2.36 5.74 -3.16
N THR A 63 2.93 5.78 -4.37
CA THR A 63 3.89 6.79 -4.81
C THR A 63 3.67 7.18 -6.27
N ASN A 64 4.03 8.42 -6.64
CA ASN A 64 4.04 8.88 -8.03
C ASN A 64 5.41 9.38 -8.50
N ASN A 65 6.45 9.32 -7.67
CA ASN A 65 7.80 9.73 -8.05
C ASN A 65 8.86 9.13 -7.11
N ALA A 66 10.12 9.28 -7.49
CA ALA A 66 11.26 8.75 -6.74
C ALA A 66 11.42 9.37 -5.32
N GLU A 67 11.03 10.63 -5.13
CA GLU A 67 11.15 11.30 -3.83
C GLU A 67 10.17 10.74 -2.81
N GLU A 68 8.91 10.57 -3.20
CA GLU A 68 7.88 9.95 -2.39
C GLU A 68 8.22 8.50 -2.04
N ALA A 69 8.81 7.76 -2.98
CA ALA A 69 9.26 6.39 -2.75
C ALA A 69 10.39 6.34 -1.70
N ARG A 70 11.41 7.19 -1.83
CA ARG A 70 12.50 7.28 -0.83
C ARG A 70 11.98 7.65 0.55
N ARG A 71 11.01 8.58 0.62
CA ARG A 71 10.38 8.94 1.89
C ARG A 71 9.64 7.75 2.49
N ALA A 72 8.86 7.03 1.71
CA ALA A 72 8.15 5.84 2.19
C ALA A 72 9.11 4.76 2.71
N GLU A 73 10.22 4.51 2.02
CA GLU A 73 11.26 3.58 2.48
C GLU A 73 11.91 4.04 3.79
N ALA A 74 12.31 5.31 3.88
CA ALA A 74 12.86 5.87 5.11
C ALA A 74 11.85 5.85 6.29
N ASP A 75 10.56 5.97 5.98
CA ASP A 75 9.47 5.91 6.96
C ASP A 75 9.10 4.47 7.38
N GLY A 76 9.68 3.45 6.74
CA GLY A 76 9.53 2.04 7.10
C GLY A 76 8.41 1.30 6.35
N ALA A 77 8.10 1.70 5.11
CA ALA A 77 7.29 0.90 4.20
C ALA A 77 8.03 -0.37 3.76
N ASP A 78 7.29 -1.45 3.54
CA ASP A 78 7.82 -2.73 3.03
C ASP A 78 7.69 -2.84 1.51
N TYR A 79 6.80 -2.05 0.90
CA TYR A 79 6.68 -1.95 -0.55
C TYR A 79 6.06 -0.62 -0.98
N VAL A 80 6.24 -0.27 -2.25
CA VAL A 80 5.60 0.91 -2.86
C VAL A 80 4.79 0.53 -4.10
N SER A 81 3.70 1.26 -4.33
CA SER A 81 2.86 1.10 -5.53
C SER A 81 2.88 2.37 -6.37
N VAL A 82 3.32 2.26 -7.62
CA VAL A 82 3.40 3.37 -8.59
C VAL A 82 2.14 3.37 -9.43
N GLY A 83 1.38 4.48 -9.40
CA GLY A 83 0.17 4.61 -10.22
C GLY A 83 -0.41 6.01 -10.14
N ARG A 84 -1.20 6.44 -11.12
CA ARG A 84 -1.94 5.66 -12.11
C ARG A 84 -1.21 5.54 -13.46
N LEU A 85 -0.95 4.31 -13.95
CA LEU A 85 -0.23 4.04 -15.21
C LEU A 85 -1.07 4.26 -16.47
N PHE A 86 -2.30 3.78 -16.47
CA PHE A 86 -3.26 3.93 -17.56
C PHE A 86 -4.58 4.51 -17.04
N GLU A 87 -5.40 5.06 -17.93
CA GLU A 87 -6.71 5.57 -17.55
C GLU A 87 -7.58 4.47 -16.91
N THR A 88 -8.34 4.86 -15.89
CA THR A 88 -9.26 3.96 -15.18
C THR A 88 -10.42 4.77 -14.63
N SER A 89 -11.61 4.16 -14.63
CA SER A 89 -12.81 4.68 -13.97
C SER A 89 -12.92 4.27 -12.50
N SER A 90 -12.04 3.39 -12.00
CA SER A 90 -12.14 2.86 -10.63
C SER A 90 -11.75 3.85 -9.54
N LYS A 91 -10.95 4.88 -9.85
CA LYS A 91 -10.54 5.93 -8.89
C LYS A 91 -10.33 7.26 -9.59
N GLU A 92 -11.18 8.22 -9.27
CA GLU A 92 -11.10 9.60 -9.78
C GLU A 92 -9.98 10.39 -9.08
N ASN A 93 -9.49 11.45 -9.73
CA ASN A 93 -8.49 12.38 -9.18
C ASN A 93 -7.15 11.74 -8.76
N THR A 94 -6.67 10.77 -9.54
CA THR A 94 -5.35 10.16 -9.37
C THR A 94 -4.29 10.91 -10.15
N ARG A 95 -3.07 10.99 -9.61
CA ARG A 95 -1.93 11.52 -10.34
C ARG A 95 -1.46 10.45 -11.35
N PRO A 96 -1.22 10.81 -12.61
CA PRO A 96 -0.68 9.87 -13.58
C PRO A 96 0.78 9.53 -13.24
N ALA A 97 1.18 8.33 -13.62
CA ALA A 97 2.57 7.87 -13.62
C ALA A 97 2.83 7.17 -14.95
N SER A 98 4.10 7.08 -15.36
CA SER A 98 4.50 6.40 -16.59
C SER A 98 5.40 5.20 -16.28
N THR A 99 5.72 4.42 -17.31
CA THR A 99 6.76 3.39 -17.19
C THR A 99 8.12 3.99 -16.84
N GLU A 100 8.39 5.25 -17.19
CA GLU A 100 9.59 5.96 -16.76
C GLU A 100 9.55 6.24 -15.26
N THR A 101 8.41 6.67 -14.71
CA THR A 101 8.23 6.82 -13.27
C THR A 101 8.56 5.52 -12.51
N ILE A 102 8.19 4.36 -13.05
CA ILE A 102 8.54 3.07 -12.45
C ILE A 102 10.06 2.86 -12.46
N ARG A 103 10.76 3.19 -13.56
CA ARG A 103 12.23 3.07 -13.63
C ARG A 103 12.91 3.97 -12.62
N GLU A 104 12.48 5.22 -12.52
CA GLU A 104 12.99 6.19 -11.56
C GLU A 104 12.78 5.73 -10.11
N VAL A 105 11.58 5.24 -9.78
CA VAL A 105 11.27 4.72 -8.44
C VAL A 105 12.13 3.49 -8.13
N LYS A 106 12.22 2.52 -9.06
CA LYS A 106 13.00 1.30 -8.88
C LYS A 106 14.51 1.58 -8.71
N ALA A 107 15.03 2.63 -9.34
CA ALA A 107 16.41 3.06 -9.16
C ALA A 107 16.64 3.79 -7.82
N ALA A 108 15.59 4.31 -7.19
CA ALA A 108 15.67 5.16 -6.01
C ALA A 108 15.48 4.44 -4.67
N VAL A 109 14.89 3.24 -4.66
CA VAL A 109 14.61 2.45 -3.45
C VAL A 109 15.03 0.99 -3.62
N SER A 110 15.24 0.30 -2.50
CA SER A 110 15.51 -1.14 -2.47
C SER A 110 14.23 -1.97 -2.28
N LEU A 111 13.11 -1.32 -1.97
CA LEU A 111 11.82 -1.96 -1.75
C LEU A 111 11.24 -2.60 -3.03
N PRO A 112 10.42 -3.67 -2.89
CA PRO A 112 9.51 -4.11 -3.94
C PRO A 112 8.64 -2.96 -4.48
N VAL A 113 8.51 -2.92 -5.80
CA VAL A 113 7.73 -1.90 -6.53
C VAL A 113 6.61 -2.57 -7.32
N CYS A 114 5.37 -2.22 -7.00
CA CYS A 114 4.18 -2.65 -7.76
C CYS A 114 3.74 -1.52 -8.71
N ALA A 115 3.11 -1.87 -9.82
CA ALA A 115 2.45 -0.93 -10.71
C ALA A 115 0.94 -1.04 -10.55
N ILE A 116 0.22 0.08 -10.63
CA ILE A 116 -1.25 0.10 -10.52
C ILE A 116 -1.90 1.15 -11.43
N GLY A 117 -3.14 0.87 -11.81
CA GLY A 117 -4.02 1.80 -12.53
C GLY A 117 -4.13 1.43 -14.01
N GLY A 118 -5.29 0.85 -14.37
CA GLY A 118 -5.66 0.51 -15.75
C GLY A 118 -4.79 -0.56 -16.43
N ILE A 119 -4.16 -1.44 -15.64
CA ILE A 119 -3.42 -2.63 -16.10
C ILE A 119 -4.40 -3.78 -16.33
#